data_AF-A0A7S2SLA6-F1
#
_entry.id   AF-A0A7S2SLA6-F1
#
_cell.length_a   1.000
_cell.length_b   1.000
_cell.length_c   1.000
_cell.angle_alpha   90.00
_cell.angle_beta   90.00
_cell.angle_gamma   90.00
#
_symmetry.space_group_name_H-M   'P 1'
#
loop_
_entity.id
_entity.type
_entity.pdbx_description
1 polymer ?
#
loop_
_entity_poly.entity_id
_entity_poly.type
_entity_poly.pdbx_seq_one_letter_code
_entity_poly.pdbx_strand_id
1 'polypeptide(L)'
;VGKNSLVFHDYGRPVRVSGYDLRDGVKECRTVSVAVACDHPQTDQVYILIINQAIKIPHLENHLLYPMQCRVNEFRVNDVRNFLVDNPDTTTHAIGVPDPIDNSNILYLPLSISGVTSYFHCHNPTTSEFDDEESHSRIELTAEEPLWDPGSDNYSSSEDRTVDFMGR
;
A
#
# COMPACT_ATOMS: atom_id res chain seq x y z
N VAL A 1 1.93 1.71 8.41
CA VAL A 1 2.09 3.14 8.07
C VAL A 1 2.78 3.93 9.18
N GLY A 2 3.68 4.83 8.79
CA GLY A 2 4.54 5.64 9.68
C GLY A 2 3.90 6.95 10.15
N LYS A 3 4.69 7.87 10.70
CA LYS A 3 4.20 9.13 11.31
C LYS A 3 3.56 10.11 10.32
N ASN A 4 4.04 10.15 9.08
CA ASN A 4 3.65 11.13 8.06
C ASN A 4 2.36 10.73 7.31
N SER A 5 1.29 10.44 8.06
CA SER A 5 -0.03 10.12 7.47
C SER A 5 -1.16 10.75 8.28
N LEU A 6 -2.22 11.15 7.60
CA LEU A 6 -3.43 11.65 8.24
C LEU A 6 -4.29 10.46 8.65
N VAL A 7 -4.53 10.28 9.95
CA VAL A 7 -5.41 9.22 10.46
C VAL A 7 -6.83 9.78 10.55
N PHE A 8 -7.80 9.13 9.91
CA PHE A 8 -9.20 9.56 9.94
C PHE A 8 -10.16 8.51 10.52
N HIS A 9 -9.71 7.26 10.71
CA HIS A 9 -10.48 6.22 11.36
C HIS A 9 -9.61 5.28 12.20
N ASP A 10 -10.11 4.84 13.36
CA ASP A 10 -9.49 3.83 14.22
C ASP A 10 -10.46 2.68 14.43
N TYR A 11 -10.05 1.47 14.07
CA TYR A 11 -10.89 0.28 14.13
C TYR A 11 -11.03 -0.28 15.56
N GLY A 12 -10.23 0.20 16.53
CA GLY A 12 -10.24 -0.32 17.90
C GLY A 12 -9.80 -1.78 18.02
N ARG A 13 -9.15 -2.31 16.98
CA ARG A 13 -8.68 -3.70 16.86
C ARG A 13 -7.16 -3.73 16.72
N PRO A 14 -6.41 -3.63 17.82
CA PRO A 14 -4.96 -3.62 17.74
C PRO A 14 -4.42 -4.99 17.33
N VAL A 15 -3.26 -5.00 16.68
CA VAL A 15 -2.53 -6.20 16.27
C VAL A 15 -1.15 -6.24 16.91
N ARG A 16 -0.62 -7.45 17.11
CA ARG A 16 0.70 -7.68 17.68
C ARG A 16 1.74 -7.77 16.57
N VAL A 17 2.75 -6.90 16.62
CA VAL A 17 3.84 -6.84 15.64
C VAL A 17 5.17 -7.12 16.33
N SER A 18 5.99 -7.97 15.73
CA SER A 18 7.38 -8.20 16.15
C SER A 18 8.33 -7.94 15.01
N GLY A 19 9.59 -7.60 15.34
CA GLY A 19 10.68 -7.62 14.38
C GLY A 19 11.04 -9.05 13.95
N TYR A 20 12.00 -9.16 13.03
CA TYR A 20 12.58 -10.44 12.65
C TYR A 20 13.32 -11.11 13.82
N ASP A 21 13.99 -10.31 14.65
CA ASP A 21 14.56 -10.78 15.90
C ASP A 21 13.50 -10.70 17.01
N LEU A 22 13.02 -11.86 17.46
CA LEU A 22 12.01 -11.93 18.50
C LEU A 22 12.47 -11.31 19.84
N ARG A 23 13.79 -11.10 20.03
CA ARG A 23 14.34 -10.40 21.20
C ARG A 23 13.98 -8.92 21.24
N ASP A 24 13.60 -8.34 20.10
CA ASP A 24 13.11 -6.95 19.99
C ASP A 24 11.73 -6.77 20.66
N GLY A 25 11.12 -7.88 21.09
CA GLY A 25 9.83 -7.90 21.74
C GLY A 25 8.67 -7.75 20.77
N VAL A 26 7.47 -7.82 21.34
CA VAL A 26 6.22 -7.68 20.61
C VAL A 26 5.59 -6.36 21.01
N LYS A 27 5.16 -5.57 20.02
CA LYS A 27 4.47 -4.30 20.21
C LYS A 27 3.03 -4.44 19.77
N GLU A 28 2.13 -3.88 20.57
CA GLU A 28 0.73 -3.74 20.18
C GLU A 28 0.59 -2.45 19.35
N CYS A 29 0.05 -2.58 18.14
CA CYS A 29 -0.10 -1.48 17.18
C CYS A 29 -1.56 -1.34 16.78
N ARG A 30 -2.01 -0.10 16.61
CA ARG A 30 -3.40 0.20 16.22
C ARG A 30 -3.61 -0.12 14.74
N THR A 31 -4.83 -0.55 14.43
CA THR A 31 -5.33 -0.71 13.06
C THR A 31 -6.20 0.50 12.72
N VAL A 32 -5.87 1.22 11.66
CA VAL A 32 -6.44 2.53 11.33
C VAL A 32 -6.66 2.69 9.82
N SER A 33 -7.57 3.57 9.42
CA SER A 33 -7.56 4.09 8.04
C SER A 33 -6.80 5.42 8.00
N VAL A 34 -5.93 5.53 7.00
CA VAL A 34 -5.10 6.72 6.81
C VAL A 34 -5.14 7.24 5.39
N ALA A 35 -4.90 8.52 5.24
CA ALA A 35 -4.66 9.18 3.98
C ALA A 35 -3.18 9.57 3.86
N VAL A 36 -2.65 9.41 2.65
CA VAL A 36 -1.28 9.80 2.27
C VAL A 36 -1.36 10.46 0.89
N ALA A 37 -0.74 11.62 0.70
CA ALA A 37 -0.68 12.26 -0.60
C ALA A 37 0.48 11.67 -1.41
N CYS A 38 0.21 11.30 -2.66
CA CYS A 38 1.18 10.76 -3.60
C CYS A 38 1.41 11.75 -4.72
N ASP A 39 2.66 12.18 -4.89
CA ASP A 39 3.10 13.08 -5.94
C ASP A 39 3.44 12.24 -7.18
N HIS A 40 2.62 12.32 -8.23
CA HIS A 40 2.86 11.54 -9.43
C HIS A 40 3.99 12.16 -10.28
N PRO A 41 5.14 11.48 -10.44
CA PRO A 41 6.38 12.13 -10.88
C PRO A 41 6.41 12.54 -12.36
N GLN A 42 5.43 12.11 -13.16
CA GLN A 42 5.35 12.49 -14.59
C GLN A 42 4.24 13.47 -14.92
N THR A 43 3.22 13.58 -14.06
CA THR A 43 2.03 14.42 -14.34
C THR A 43 1.94 15.61 -13.41
N ASP A 44 2.78 15.66 -12.37
CA ASP A 44 2.72 16.62 -11.27
C ASP A 44 1.35 16.65 -10.56
N GLN A 45 0.52 15.63 -10.79
CA GLN A 45 -0.77 15.45 -10.14
C GLN A 45 -0.58 14.85 -8.76
N VAL A 46 -1.29 15.40 -7.76
CA VAL A 46 -1.36 14.83 -6.42
C VAL A 46 -2.60 13.96 -6.31
N TYR A 47 -2.42 12.74 -5.81
CA TYR A 47 -3.50 11.81 -5.51
C TYR A 47 -3.54 11.51 -4.02
N ILE A 48 -4.75 11.46 -3.45
CA ILE A 48 -4.92 11.07 -2.04
C ILE A 48 -5.10 9.55 -1.97
N LEU A 49 -4.08 8.87 -1.49
CA LEU A 49 -4.09 7.43 -1.29
C LEU A 49 -4.75 7.09 0.04
N ILE A 50 -5.86 6.38 -0.01
CA ILE A 50 -6.55 5.85 1.16
C ILE A 50 -6.06 4.44 1.45
N ILE A 51 -5.47 4.26 2.63
CA ILE A 51 -4.98 2.97 3.11
C ILE A 51 -5.80 2.57 4.32
N ASN A 52 -6.81 1.74 4.09
CA ASN A 52 -7.68 1.16 5.09
C ASN A 52 -6.98 0.02 5.83
N GLN A 53 -7.41 -0.20 7.08
CA GLN A 53 -6.91 -1.28 7.94
C GLN A 53 -5.37 -1.36 8.04
N ALA A 54 -4.70 -0.21 8.03
CA ALA A 54 -3.25 -0.10 8.13
C ALA A 54 -2.77 -0.21 9.57
N ILE A 55 -1.65 -0.90 9.79
CA ILE A 55 -0.99 -0.95 11.09
C ILE A 55 -0.22 0.36 11.33
N LYS A 56 -0.62 1.17 12.31
CA LYS A 56 0.07 2.42 12.67
C LYS A 56 1.27 2.13 13.56
N ILE A 57 2.46 2.53 13.09
CA ILE A 57 3.71 2.48 13.84
C ILE A 57 4.26 3.92 13.92
N PRO A 58 4.02 4.65 15.02
CA PRO A 58 4.32 6.09 15.11
C PRO A 58 5.79 6.47 14.93
N HIS A 59 6.73 5.56 15.18
CA HIS A 59 8.17 5.83 15.06
C HIS A 59 8.74 5.50 13.68
N LEU A 60 7.92 4.96 12.78
CA LEU A 60 8.36 4.60 11.45
C LEU A 60 8.36 5.85 10.56
N GLU A 61 9.50 6.14 9.94
CA GLU A 61 9.68 7.30 9.04
C GLU A 61 8.96 7.08 7.70
N ASN A 62 9.15 5.91 7.09
CA ASN A 62 8.60 5.56 5.79
C ASN A 62 7.36 4.67 5.93
N HIS A 63 6.33 4.89 5.12
CA HIS A 63 5.18 3.99 5.10
C HIS A 63 5.59 2.63 4.51
N LEU A 64 5.23 1.55 5.20
CA LEU A 64 5.27 0.20 4.65
C LEU A 64 3.87 -0.13 4.15
N LEU A 65 3.74 -0.24 2.83
CA LEU A 65 2.56 -0.77 2.17
C LEU A 65 2.68 -2.28 2.12
N TYR A 66 1.57 -3.00 2.31
CA TYR A 66 1.55 -4.44 2.18
C TYR A 66 0.97 -4.82 0.81
N PRO A 67 1.80 -5.24 -0.17
CA PRO A 67 1.37 -5.43 -1.56
C PRO A 67 0.19 -6.40 -1.72
N MET A 68 0.09 -7.40 -0.84
CA MET A 68 -1.01 -8.36 -0.86
C MET A 68 -2.37 -7.69 -0.64
N GLN A 69 -2.49 -6.72 0.27
CA GLN A 69 -3.77 -6.02 0.48
C GLN A 69 -4.20 -5.24 -0.76
N CYS A 70 -3.26 -4.63 -1.48
CA CYS A 70 -3.56 -3.97 -2.75
C CYS A 70 -4.01 -4.97 -3.82
N ARG A 71 -3.34 -6.13 -3.92
CA ARG A 71 -3.73 -7.19 -4.88
C ARG A 71 -5.09 -7.81 -4.56
N VAL A 72 -5.43 -7.96 -3.27
CA VAL A 72 -6.77 -8.38 -2.83
C VAL A 72 -7.82 -7.32 -3.17
N ASN A 73 -7.44 -6.04 -3.18
CA ASN A 73 -8.26 -4.94 -3.70
C ASN A 73 -8.19 -4.80 -5.24
N GLU A 74 -7.84 -5.90 -5.93
CA GLU A 74 -7.78 -6.01 -7.40
C GLU A 74 -6.77 -5.09 -8.10
N PHE A 75 -5.87 -4.45 -7.34
CA PHE A 75 -4.84 -3.57 -7.91
C PHE A 75 -3.61 -4.35 -8.35
N ARG A 76 -3.00 -3.91 -9.45
CA ARG A 76 -1.81 -4.54 -10.00
C ARG A 76 -0.59 -3.97 -9.33
N VAL A 77 0.04 -4.73 -8.44
CA VAL A 77 1.34 -4.33 -7.86
C VAL A 77 2.45 -5.09 -8.55
N ASN A 78 3.18 -4.42 -9.44
CA ASN A 78 4.37 -4.94 -10.09
C ASN A 78 5.61 -4.40 -9.38
N ASP A 79 6.18 -5.21 -8.49
CA ASP A 79 7.32 -4.88 -7.64
C ASP A 79 8.65 -5.43 -8.17
N VAL A 80 8.66 -5.98 -9.39
CA VAL A 80 9.89 -6.36 -10.11
C VAL A 80 10.62 -5.10 -10.54
N ARG A 81 11.91 -5.01 -10.23
CA ARG A 81 12.69 -3.82 -10.57
C ARG A 81 12.98 -3.79 -12.06
N ASN A 82 12.90 -2.60 -12.67
CA ASN A 82 13.13 -2.39 -14.11
C ASN A 82 14.45 -3.02 -14.62
N PHE A 83 15.53 -2.96 -13.85
CA PHE A 83 16.84 -3.49 -14.27
C PHE A 83 16.92 -5.03 -14.29
N LEU A 84 15.89 -5.74 -13.82
CA LEU A 84 15.78 -7.20 -13.81
C LEU A 84 14.85 -7.75 -14.90
N VAL A 85 14.31 -6.88 -15.75
CA VAL A 85 13.31 -7.23 -16.77
C VAL A 85 13.86 -6.83 -18.14
N ASP A 86 13.68 -7.72 -19.11
CA ASP A 86 14.01 -7.43 -20.50
C ASP A 86 12.99 -6.43 -21.06
N ASN A 87 13.47 -5.30 -21.60
CA ASN A 87 12.66 -4.21 -22.17
C ASN A 87 11.56 -3.69 -21.20
N PRO A 88 11.95 -3.11 -20.05
CA PRO A 88 10.98 -2.61 -19.08
C PRO A 88 10.18 -1.42 -19.65
N ASP A 89 8.94 -1.30 -19.21
CA ASP A 89 8.01 -0.22 -19.54
C ASP A 89 7.41 0.43 -18.29
N THR A 90 6.47 1.36 -18.48
CA THR A 90 5.80 2.10 -17.40
C THR A 90 5.00 1.22 -16.43
N THR A 91 4.72 -0.03 -16.80
CA THR A 91 3.96 -0.97 -15.98
C THR A 91 4.86 -1.89 -15.15
N THR A 92 6.15 -1.96 -15.49
CA THR A 92 7.07 -2.99 -15.00
C THR A 92 7.37 -2.86 -13.51
N HIS A 93 7.59 -1.63 -13.03
CA HIS A 93 7.85 -1.34 -11.62
C HIS A 93 6.90 -0.24 -11.16
N ALA A 94 5.62 -0.60 -10.98
CA ALA A 94 4.54 0.34 -10.72
C ALA A 94 3.36 -0.33 -9.99
N ILE A 95 2.49 0.50 -9.41
CA ILE A 95 1.17 0.10 -8.94
C ILE A 95 0.13 0.60 -9.95
N GLY A 96 -0.51 -0.32 -10.67
CA GLY A 96 -1.61 -0.02 -11.58
C GLY A 96 -2.95 -0.01 -10.86
N VAL A 97 -3.65 1.12 -10.93
CA VAL A 97 -4.97 1.36 -10.34
C VAL A 97 -5.94 1.90 -11.41
N PRO A 98 -7.25 1.73 -11.28
CA PRO A 98 -8.21 2.43 -12.12
C PRO A 98 -7.94 3.94 -12.05
N ASP A 99 -7.85 4.60 -13.21
CA ASP A 99 -7.62 6.04 -13.24
C ASP A 99 -8.88 6.76 -12.73
N PRO A 100 -8.78 7.57 -11.65
CA PRO A 100 -9.94 8.21 -11.04
C PRO A 100 -10.50 9.37 -11.90
N ILE A 101 -9.77 9.83 -12.91
CA ILE A 101 -10.18 10.87 -13.85
C ILE A 101 -10.75 10.24 -15.13
N ASP A 102 -10.16 9.14 -15.60
CA ASP A 102 -10.61 8.38 -16.77
C ASP A 102 -10.75 6.88 -16.48
N ASN A 103 -11.93 6.48 -16.01
CA ASN A 103 -12.25 5.11 -15.61
C ASN A 103 -12.05 4.03 -16.71
N SER A 104 -11.80 4.41 -17.97
CA SER A 104 -11.48 3.46 -19.05
C SER A 104 -10.00 3.10 -19.11
N ASN A 105 -9.16 3.81 -18.35
CA ASN A 105 -7.71 3.69 -18.34
C ASN A 105 -7.17 3.27 -16.97
N ILE A 106 -5.91 2.83 -16.98
CA ILE A 106 -5.17 2.47 -15.77
C ILE A 106 -4.14 3.57 -15.51
N LEU A 107 -4.21 4.16 -14.33
CA LEU A 107 -3.16 5.01 -13.79
C LEU A 107 -2.07 4.13 -13.19
N TYR A 108 -0.82 4.37 -13.57
CA TYR A 108 0.33 3.66 -13.02
C TYR A 108 1.09 4.58 -12.07
N LEU A 109 1.09 4.26 -10.78
CA LEU A 109 1.94 4.93 -9.79
C LEU A 109 3.34 4.31 -9.85
N PRO A 110 4.35 4.97 -10.44
CA PRO A 110 5.66 4.37 -10.65
C PRO A 110 6.40 4.19 -9.32
N LEU A 111 7.12 3.08 -9.23
CA LEU A 111 7.99 2.78 -8.11
C LEU A 111 9.45 3.11 -8.47
N SER A 112 10.18 3.57 -7.48
CA SER A 112 11.63 3.79 -7.49
C SER A 112 12.30 2.86 -6.48
N ILE A 113 13.63 2.80 -6.48
CA ILE A 113 14.41 1.99 -5.53
C ILE A 113 15.32 2.84 -4.66
N SER A 114 15.35 2.54 -3.37
CA SER A 114 16.35 3.04 -2.41
C SER A 114 17.09 1.85 -1.84
N GLY A 115 18.34 1.66 -2.27
CA GLY A 115 19.07 0.41 -2.07
C GLY A 115 18.34 -0.75 -2.76
N VAL A 116 17.74 -1.64 -1.97
CA VAL A 116 16.94 -2.79 -2.47
C VAL A 116 15.44 -2.62 -2.26
N THR A 117 15.01 -1.54 -1.61
CA THR A 117 13.61 -1.33 -1.22
C THR A 117 12.89 -0.49 -2.27
N SER A 118 11.74 -0.98 -2.73
CA SER A 118 10.87 -0.22 -3.63
C SER A 118 10.07 0.82 -2.87
N TYR A 119 9.90 2.01 -3.44
CA TYR A 119 9.14 3.11 -2.84
C TYR A 119 8.48 3.99 -3.91
N PHE A 120 7.47 4.76 -3.51
CA PHE A 120 6.95 5.89 -4.28
C PHE A 120 6.99 7.16 -3.42
N HIS A 121 7.01 8.32 -4.06
CA HIS A 121 7.06 9.60 -3.36
C HIS A 121 5.70 9.91 -2.74
N CYS A 122 5.71 10.23 -1.45
CA CYS A 122 4.51 10.61 -0.73
C CYS A 122 4.81 11.53 0.44
N HIS A 123 3.79 12.27 0.86
CA HIS A 123 3.83 13.17 2.00
C HIS A 123 2.54 13.09 2.82
N ASN A 124 2.58 13.69 4.02
CA ASN A 124 1.39 13.79 4.85
C ASN A 124 0.46 14.85 4.26
N PRO A 125 -0.77 14.50 3.82
CA PRO A 125 -1.68 15.49 3.29
C PRO A 125 -2.06 16.49 4.38
N THR A 126 -2.16 17.76 4.00
CA THR A 126 -2.84 18.75 4.80
C THR A 126 -4.34 18.47 4.83
N THR A 127 -5.05 19.00 5.84
CA THR A 127 -6.51 18.90 5.90
C THR A 127 -7.16 19.50 4.65
N SER A 128 -6.61 20.61 4.13
CA SER A 128 -7.11 21.23 2.90
C SER A 128 -6.94 20.33 1.67
N GLU A 129 -5.79 19.66 1.52
CA GLU A 129 -5.59 18.73 0.41
C GLU A 129 -6.49 17.50 0.52
N PHE A 130 -6.72 17.02 1.74
CA PHE A 130 -7.61 15.89 2.00
C PHE A 130 -9.09 16.22 1.71
N ASP A 131 -9.52 17.43 2.03
CA ASP A 131 -10.90 17.89 1.83
C ASP A 131 -11.18 18.35 0.39
N ASP A 132 -10.14 18.73 -0.37
CA ASP A 132 -10.25 19.16 -1.77
C ASP A 132 -10.28 17.96 -2.74
N GLU A 133 -11.44 17.31 -2.82
CA GLU A 133 -11.70 16.18 -3.72
C GLU A 133 -11.76 16.59 -5.21
N GLU A 134 -11.95 17.88 -5.52
CA GLU A 134 -11.97 18.38 -6.91
C GLU A 134 -10.56 18.41 -7.50
N SER A 135 -9.58 18.87 -6.72
CA SER A 135 -8.19 18.96 -7.18
C SER A 135 -7.39 17.67 -6.95
N HIS A 136 -7.75 16.88 -5.93
CA HIS A 136 -6.99 15.70 -5.52
C HIS A 136 -7.88 14.46 -5.44
N SER A 137 -7.96 13.73 -6.56
CA SER A 137 -8.73 12.49 -6.60
C SER A 137 -8.23 11.46 -5.59
N ARG A 138 -9.17 10.76 -4.96
CA ARG A 138 -8.88 9.71 -3.99
C ARG A 138 -8.72 8.35 -4.68
N ILE A 139 -7.75 7.58 -4.20
CA ILE A 139 -7.50 6.21 -4.64
C ILE A 139 -7.50 5.32 -3.39
N GLU A 140 -8.50 4.46 -3.28
CA GLU A 140 -8.58 3.48 -2.19
C GLU A 140 -7.66 2.30 -2.47
N LEU A 141 -6.42 2.35 -1.96
CA LEU A 141 -5.39 1.31 -2.18
C LEU A 141 -5.70 -0.02 -1.53
N THR A 142 -6.57 -0.04 -0.53
CA THR A 142 -6.88 -1.22 0.28
C THR A 142 -8.33 -1.12 0.76
N ALA A 143 -8.99 -2.27 0.93
CA ALA A 143 -10.41 -2.31 1.27
C ALA A 143 -10.68 -2.03 2.76
N GLU A 144 -11.81 -1.36 3.04
CA GLU A 144 -12.35 -1.21 4.39
C GLU A 144 -12.87 -2.55 4.94
N GLU A 145 -13.46 -3.38 4.08
CA GLU A 145 -13.99 -4.71 4.38
C GLU A 145 -13.59 -5.72 3.28
N PRO A 146 -13.46 -7.02 3.58
CA PRO A 146 -13.61 -7.63 4.90
C PRO A 146 -12.48 -7.24 5.86
N LEU A 147 -12.73 -7.40 7.16
CA LEU A 147 -11.73 -7.23 8.18
C LEU A 147 -10.46 -8.05 7.91
N TRP A 148 -9.32 -7.35 7.78
CA TRP A 148 -8.01 -7.94 7.62
C TRP A 148 -7.44 -8.36 8.97
N ASP A 149 -6.89 -9.58 9.03
CA ASP A 149 -6.13 -10.09 10.17
C ASP A 149 -4.78 -10.63 9.67
N PRO A 150 -3.67 -9.91 9.92
CA PRO A 150 -2.34 -10.36 9.51
C PRO A 150 -1.86 -11.61 10.25
N GLY A 151 -2.49 -11.98 11.37
CA GLY A 151 -2.16 -13.19 12.13
C GLY A 151 -2.91 -14.43 11.68
N SER A 152 -3.79 -14.32 10.67
CA SER A 152 -4.61 -15.43 10.19
C SER A 152 -3.84 -16.37 9.27
N ASP A 153 -4.00 -17.67 9.50
CA ASP A 153 -3.46 -18.73 8.64
C ASP A 153 -4.26 -18.95 7.34
N ASN A 154 -5.32 -18.17 7.10
CA ASN A 154 -6.15 -18.30 5.91
C ASN A 154 -5.35 -18.08 4.62
N TYR A 155 -4.41 -17.13 4.63
CA TYR A 155 -3.62 -16.78 3.46
C TYR A 155 -2.57 -17.85 3.15
N SER A 156 -1.82 -18.31 4.16
CA SER A 156 -0.86 -19.42 4.01
C SER A 156 -1.56 -20.71 3.56
N SER A 157 -2.70 -21.03 4.16
CA SER A 157 -3.50 -22.20 3.77
C SER A 157 -4.05 -22.09 2.34
N SER A 158 -4.28 -20.88 1.84
CA SER A 158 -4.74 -20.67 0.46
C SER A 158 -3.58 -20.82 -0.53
N GLU A 159 -2.42 -20.27 -0.21
CA GLU A 159 -1.19 -20.44 -1.00
C GLU A 159 -0.85 -21.94 -1.15
N ASP A 160 -0.82 -22.69 -0.04
CA ASP A 160 -0.49 -24.13 -0.01
C ASP A 160 -1.45 -25.01 -0.83
N ARG A 161 -2.68 -24.53 -1.05
CA ARG A 161 -3.70 -25.23 -1.85
C ARG A 161 -3.65 -24.91 -3.33
N THR A 162 -2.91 -23.87 -3.72
CA THR A 162 -2.97 -23.32 -5.08
C THR A 162 -2.05 -24.07 -6.04
N VAL A 163 -0.97 -24.67 -5.54
CA VAL A 163 0.03 -25.28 -6.42
C VAL A 163 0.56 -26.59 -5.82
N ASP A 164 0.46 -27.69 -6.57
CA ASP A 164 1.10 -28.95 -6.22
C ASP A 164 2.62 -28.94 -6.54
N PHE A 165 3.33 -30.03 -6.21
CA PHE A 165 4.77 -30.15 -6.48
C PHE A 165 5.14 -30.09 -7.97
N MET A 166 4.17 -30.20 -8.87
CA MET A 166 4.32 -30.11 -10.32
C MET A 166 3.97 -28.71 -10.86
N GLY A 167 3.59 -27.77 -10.00
CA GLY A 167 3.20 -26.43 -10.43
C GLY A 167 1.77 -26.33 -10.95
N ARG A 168 0.86 -27.23 -10.57
CA ARG A 168 -0.55 -27.28 -11.03
C ARG A 168 -1.56 -27.04 -9.93
#